data_AF-A0A850EMW4-F1
#
_entry.id   AF-A0A850EMW4-F1
#
_cell.length_a   1.000
_cell.length_b   1.000
_cell.length_c   1.000
_cell.angle_alpha   90.00
_cell.angle_beta   90.00
_cell.angle_gamma   90.00
#
_symmetry.space_group_name_H-M   'P 1'
#
loop_
_entity.id
_entity.type
_entity.pdbx_description
1 polymer ?
#
loop_
_entity_poly.entity_id
_entity_poly.type
_entity_poly.pdbx_seq_one_letter_code
_entity_poly.pdbx_strand_id
1 'polypeptide(L)'
;MYDEYATSINEETDEILQKKYQLEKSLQVSDNTLAFKELKKDLENFMSFKKLTPELLHKLIDRIEIKADGSPRIFYRFSLPLCLFFTPNYQRTALHMCGVSRVNTFNNK
;
A
#
# COMPACT_ATOMS: atom_id res chain seq x y z
N MET A 1 59.80 27.55 11.34
CA MET A 1 58.99 27.76 12.56
C MET A 1 57.66 28.45 12.25
N TYR A 2 57.62 29.56 11.50
CA TYR A 2 56.34 30.22 11.13
C TYR A 2 55.57 29.47 10.03
N ASP A 3 56.27 29.00 8.99
CA ASP A 3 55.63 28.28 7.88
C ASP A 3 55.00 26.96 8.33
N GLU A 4 55.67 26.21 9.21
CA GLU A 4 55.16 24.95 9.77
C GLU A 4 53.86 25.16 10.56
N TYR A 5 53.77 26.25 11.32
CA TYR A 5 52.56 26.64 12.04
C TYR A 5 51.43 27.06 11.08
N ALA A 6 51.73 27.83 10.04
CA ALA A 6 50.73 28.21 9.03
C ALA A 6 50.21 26.98 8.27
N THR A 7 51.07 25.99 8.02
CA THR A 7 50.71 24.76 7.33
C THR A 7 49.77 23.91 8.19
N SER A 8 50.08 23.74 9.49
CA SER A 8 49.23 22.96 10.40
C SER A 8 47.84 23.56 10.57
N ILE A 9 47.72 24.88 10.62
CA ILE A 9 46.42 25.57 10.72
C ILE A 9 45.60 25.39 9.44
N ASN A 10 46.23 25.43 8.27
CA ASN A 10 45.54 25.17 7.00
C ASN A 10 45.04 23.73 6.92
N GLU A 11 45.85 22.76 7.32
CA GLU A 11 45.45 21.35 7.39
C GLU A 11 44.26 21.14 8.34
N GLU A 12 44.29 21.75 9.53
CA GLU A 12 43.18 21.67 10.48
C GLU A 12 41.90 22.34 9.92
N THR A 13 42.06 23.45 9.21
CA THR A 13 40.95 24.16 8.55
C THR A 13 40.30 23.29 7.47
N ASP A 14 41.11 22.61 6.66
CA ASP A 14 40.64 21.70 5.62
C ASP A 14 39.94 20.47 6.22
N GLU A 15 40.47 19.90 7.29
CA GLU A 15 39.82 18.81 8.02
C GLU A 15 38.45 19.22 8.56
N ILE A 16 38.35 20.41 9.17
CA ILE A 16 37.10 20.94 9.72
C ILE A 16 36.10 21.17 8.59
N LEU A 17 36.53 21.74 7.47
CA LEU A 17 35.69 21.95 6.29
C LEU A 17 35.15 20.62 5.74
N GLN A 18 35.99 19.59 5.64
CA GLN A 18 35.55 18.28 5.21
C GLN A 18 34.54 17.67 6.19
N LYS A 19 34.80 17.71 7.50
CA LYS A 19 33.88 17.18 8.52
C LYS A 19 32.53 17.91 8.49
N LYS A 20 32.54 19.24 8.35
CA LYS A 20 31.32 20.04 8.19
C LYS A 20 30.53 19.62 6.94
N TYR A 21 31.19 19.51 5.80
CA TYR A 21 30.54 19.10 4.55
C TYR A 21 29.90 17.71 4.66
N GLN A 22 30.58 16.75 5.30
CA GLN A 22 30.03 15.41 5.51
C GLN A 22 28.82 15.42 6.44
N LEU A 23 28.86 16.21 7.51
CA LEU A 23 27.72 16.38 8.43
C LEU A 23 26.53 17.05 7.74
N GLU A 24 26.76 18.12 6.98
CA GLU A 24 25.71 18.81 6.21
C GLU A 24 25.09 17.87 5.17
N LYS A 25 25.90 17.08 4.46
CA LYS A 25 25.43 16.07 3.51
C LYS A 25 24.62 14.96 4.19
N SER A 26 25.05 14.51 5.37
CA SER A 26 24.31 13.52 6.17
C SER A 26 23.00 14.09 6.74
N LEU A 27 22.96 15.38 7.05
CA LEU A 27 21.76 16.10 7.48
C LEU A 27 20.81 16.38 6.30
N GLN A 28 21.37 16.54 5.11
CA GLN A 28 20.65 16.67 3.84
C GLN A 28 20.08 15.33 3.34
N VAL A 29 20.31 14.21 4.06
CA VAL A 29 19.42 13.06 3.95
C VAL A 29 18.04 13.59 4.29
N SER A 30 17.26 13.78 3.23
CA SER A 30 16.00 14.51 3.19
C SER A 30 15.18 14.25 4.43
N ASP A 31 14.43 15.26 4.87
CA ASP A 31 13.48 15.18 5.98
C ASP A 31 12.30 14.24 5.62
N ASN A 32 12.66 12.98 5.37
CA ASN A 32 11.85 11.85 4.97
C ASN A 32 10.79 11.59 6.03
N THR A 33 11.09 12.00 7.27
CA THR A 33 10.15 12.01 8.38
C THR A 33 8.92 12.85 8.06
N LEU A 34 9.10 14.05 7.48
CA LEU A 34 8.00 14.92 7.09
C LEU A 34 7.22 14.35 5.91
N ALA A 35 7.91 13.96 4.84
CA ALA A 35 7.27 13.35 3.67
C ALA A 35 6.53 12.05 4.02
N PHE A 36 7.08 11.21 4.89
CA PHE A 36 6.47 9.98 5.36
C PHE A 36 5.25 10.25 6.25
N LYS A 37 5.31 11.30 7.09
CA LYS A 37 4.18 11.72 7.92
C LYS A 37 3.01 12.25 7.07
N GLU A 38 3.30 13.01 6.01
CA GLU A 38 2.29 13.47 5.04
C GLU A 38 1.67 12.29 4.29
N LEU A 39 2.51 11.40 3.74
CA LEU A 39 2.04 10.18 3.06
C LEU A 39 1.15 9.31 3.96
N LYS A 40 1.54 9.13 5.23
CA LYS A 40 0.76 8.38 6.20
C LYS A 40 -0.62 9.00 6.41
N LYS A 41 -0.69 10.31 6.55
CA LYS A 41 -1.95 11.05 6.71
C LYS A 41 -2.85 10.88 5.48
N ASP A 42 -2.30 10.98 4.28
CA ASP A 42 -3.04 10.79 3.04
C ASP A 42 -3.56 9.36 2.91
N LEU A 43 -2.78 8.36 3.33
CA LEU A 43 -3.20 6.97 3.35
C LEU A 43 -4.31 6.71 4.37
N GLU A 44 -4.22 7.28 5.58
CA GLU A 44 -5.28 7.20 6.59
C GLU A 44 -6.59 7.82 6.07
N ASN A 45 -6.50 8.97 5.40
CA ASN A 45 -7.63 9.60 4.73
C ASN A 45 -8.19 8.72 3.61
N PHE A 46 -7.33 8.13 2.78
CA PHE A 46 -7.74 7.22 1.72
C PHE A 46 -8.44 5.98 2.27
N MET A 47 -7.89 5.35 3.31
CA MET A 47 -8.48 4.17 3.96
C MET A 47 -9.78 4.47 4.70
N SER A 48 -10.05 5.73 5.03
CA SER A 48 -11.30 6.15 5.68
C SER A 48 -12.54 6.09 4.78
N PHE A 49 -12.43 5.55 3.56
CA PHE A 49 -13.56 5.38 2.66
C PHE A 49 -14.65 4.49 3.30
N LYS A 50 -15.77 5.11 3.69
CA LYS A 50 -16.92 4.40 4.27
C LYS A 50 -17.78 3.68 3.22
N LYS A 51 -17.56 3.99 1.93
CA LYS A 51 -18.38 3.49 0.82
C LYS A 51 -17.50 3.11 -0.35
N LEU A 52 -17.77 1.91 -0.88
CA LEU A 52 -17.15 1.43 -2.10
C LEU A 52 -17.64 2.28 -3.29
N THR A 53 -16.71 2.89 -4.02
CA THR A 53 -17.05 3.61 -5.26
C THR A 53 -17.22 2.60 -6.41
N PRO A 54 -18.08 2.88 -7.40
CA PRO A 54 -18.24 2.02 -8.58
C PRO A 54 -16.91 1.78 -9.32
N GLU A 55 -16.05 2.81 -9.40
CA GLU A 55 -14.74 2.73 -10.03
C GLU A 55 -13.83 1.75 -9.30
N LEU A 56 -13.85 1.76 -7.96
CA LEU A 56 -13.08 0.80 -7.16
C LEU A 56 -13.69 -0.60 -7.26
N LEU A 57 -15.02 -0.72 -7.22
CA LEU A 57 -15.73 -1.98 -7.37
C LEU A 57 -15.37 -2.69 -8.68
N HIS A 58 -15.33 -1.96 -9.80
CA HIS A 58 -14.97 -2.54 -11.10
C HIS A 58 -13.54 -3.09 -11.11
N LYS A 59 -12.60 -2.47 -10.38
CA LYS A 59 -11.22 -2.98 -10.25
C LYS A 59 -11.13 -4.26 -9.43
N LEU A 60 -12.14 -4.58 -8.62
CA LEU A 60 -12.17 -5.80 -7.80
C LEU A 60 -12.77 -7.00 -8.54
N ILE A 61 -13.35 -6.79 -9.72
CA ILE A 61 -13.90 -7.84 -10.56
C ILE A 61 -12.75 -8.64 -11.17
N ASP A 62 -12.76 -9.95 -10.96
CA ASP A 62 -11.85 -10.91 -11.59
C ASP A 62 -12.34 -11.25 -13.00
N ARG A 63 -13.60 -11.65 -13.11
CA ARG A 63 -14.27 -11.96 -14.39
C ARG A 63 -15.78 -11.89 -14.28
N ILE A 64 -16.43 -11.84 -15.43
CA ILE A 64 -17.89 -11.88 -15.57
C ILE A 64 -18.23 -13.05 -16.50
N GLU A 65 -19.08 -13.95 -16.03
CA GLU A 65 -19.60 -15.08 -16.80
C GLU A 65 -21.07 -14.83 -17.12
N ILE A 66 -21.49 -15.03 -18.37
CA ILE A 66 -22.90 -14.98 -18.75
C ILE A 66 -23.44 -16.42 -18.78
N LYS A 67 -24.48 -16.67 -17.99
CA LYS A 67 -25.15 -17.97 -17.95
C LYS A 67 -26.02 -18.16 -19.19
N ALA A 68 -26.45 -19.41 -19.43
CA ALA A 68 -27.34 -19.75 -20.55
C ALA A 68 -28.72 -19.04 -20.50
N ASP A 69 -29.15 -18.59 -19.32
CA ASP A 69 -30.36 -17.79 -19.10
C ASP A 69 -30.16 -16.29 -19.38
N GLY A 70 -28.95 -15.88 -19.82
CA GLY A 70 -28.57 -14.48 -20.03
C GLY A 70 -28.19 -13.73 -18.75
N SER A 71 -28.28 -14.36 -17.57
CA SER A 71 -27.95 -13.71 -16.30
C SER A 71 -26.43 -13.57 -16.11
N PRO A 72 -25.92 -12.39 -15.72
CA PRO A 72 -24.49 -12.22 -15.43
C PRO A 72 -24.14 -12.79 -14.05
N ARG A 73 -22.97 -13.42 -13.96
CA ARG A 73 -22.33 -13.88 -12.73
C ARG A 73 -20.97 -13.20 -12.59
N ILE A 74 -20.82 -12.37 -11.56
CA ILE A 74 -19.60 -11.60 -11.32
C ILE A 74 -18.74 -12.32 -10.28
N PHE A 75 -17.47 -12.53 -10.61
CA PHE A 75 -16.46 -13.09 -9.71
C PHE A 75 -15.55 -11.98 -9.24
N TYR A 76 -15.27 -11.93 -7.94
CA TYR A 76 -14.39 -10.92 -7.34
C TYR A 76 -13.06 -11.55 -6.95
N ARG A 77 -11.96 -10.79 -7.01
CA ARG A 77 -10.61 -11.31 -6.68
C ARG A 77 -10.47 -11.87 -5.26
N PHE A 78 -11.27 -11.36 -4.32
CA PHE A 78 -11.29 -11.82 -2.93
C PHE A 78 -12.37 -12.87 -2.65
N SER A 79 -13.07 -13.39 -3.66
CA SER A 79 -14.09 -14.44 -3.47
C SER A 79 -13.51 -15.85 -3.36
N LEU A 80 -12.18 -16.01 -3.41
CA LEU A 80 -11.53 -17.23 -2.96
C LEU A 80 -11.86 -17.44 -1.48
N PRO A 81 -12.26 -18.65 -1.06
CA PRO A 81 -12.62 -18.87 0.31
C PRO A 81 -11.34 -18.78 1.18
N LEU A 82 -11.15 -17.66 1.87
CA LEU A 82 -10.40 -17.65 3.13
C LEU A 82 -10.92 -18.73 4.12
N CYS A 83 -12.09 -19.32 3.84
CA CYS A 83 -12.66 -20.48 4.52
C CYS A 83 -11.77 -21.75 4.46
N LEU A 84 -10.85 -21.89 3.49
CA LEU A 84 -9.99 -23.08 3.42
C LEU A 84 -8.91 -23.13 4.52
N PHE A 85 -8.62 -22.02 5.21
CA PHE A 85 -7.54 -21.97 6.20
C PHE A 85 -8.01 -21.96 7.66
N PHE A 86 -9.32 -21.88 7.94
CA PHE A 86 -9.81 -21.66 9.31
C PHE A 86 -10.68 -22.74 9.95
N THR A 87 -11.07 -23.82 9.27
CA THR A 87 -11.70 -24.97 9.97
C THR A 87 -11.29 -26.33 9.38
N PRO A 88 -10.80 -27.29 10.20
CA PRO A 88 -10.23 -28.53 9.70
C PRO A 88 -11.25 -29.61 9.32
N ASN A 89 -12.57 -29.39 9.44
CA ASN A 89 -13.55 -30.45 9.19
C ASN A 89 -14.88 -29.91 8.65
N TYR A 90 -15.04 -29.88 7.33
CA TYR A 90 -16.36 -29.69 6.72
C TYR A 90 -16.48 -30.28 5.31
N GLN A 91 -16.09 -31.55 5.15
CA GLN A 91 -16.56 -32.32 4.01
C GLN A 91 -18.00 -32.77 4.26
N ARG A 92 -19.00 -31.97 3.84
CA ARG A 92 -20.26 -32.44 3.21
C ARG A 92 -21.33 -31.38 2.99
N THR A 93 -21.19 -30.16 3.50
CA THR A 93 -22.29 -29.17 3.42
C THR A 93 -21.84 -27.77 3.02
N ALA A 94 -20.63 -27.65 2.42
CA ALA A 94 -20.11 -26.38 1.91
C ALA A 94 -20.91 -25.81 0.72
N LEU A 95 -21.78 -26.60 0.07
CA LEU A 95 -22.65 -26.10 -1.01
C LEU A 95 -23.77 -25.17 -0.51
N HIS A 96 -24.10 -25.19 0.79
CA HIS A 96 -25.23 -24.42 1.33
C HIS A 96 -24.83 -23.11 2.05
N MET A 97 -23.59 -22.99 2.53
CA MET A 97 -23.18 -21.86 3.40
C MET A 97 -22.12 -20.92 2.80
N CYS A 98 -21.52 -21.26 1.65
CA CYS A 98 -20.68 -20.34 0.87
C CYS A 98 -21.37 -19.86 -0.43
N GLY A 99 -22.70 -19.89 -0.43
CA GLY A 99 -23.55 -19.56 -1.57
C GLY A 99 -24.34 -18.24 -1.44
N VAL A 100 -24.00 -17.38 -0.48
CA VAL A 100 -24.65 -16.06 -0.35
C VAL A 100 -23.65 -14.94 -0.60
N SER A 101 -23.04 -14.95 -1.78
CA SER A 101 -22.92 -13.67 -2.48
C SER A 101 -24.36 -13.28 -2.80
N ARG A 102 -24.97 -12.37 -2.04
CA ARG A 102 -26.27 -11.80 -2.41
C ARG A 102 -26.16 -11.41 -3.88
N VAL A 103 -26.96 -12.08 -4.71
CA VAL A 103 -27.12 -11.78 -6.12
C VAL A 103 -27.69 -10.37 -6.18
N ASN A 104 -26.84 -9.37 -6.37
CA ASN A 104 -27.31 -8.04 -6.74
C ASN A 104 -27.65 -8.12 -8.22
N THR A 105 -28.85 -8.60 -8.53
CA THR A 105 -29.46 -8.46 -9.85
C THR A 105 -29.75 -6.98 -10.05
N PHE A 106 -28.85 -6.28 -10.74
CA PHE A 106 -29.15 -4.95 -11.25
C PHE A 106 -30.07 -5.10 -12.47
N ASN A 107 -31.38 -5.02 -12.22
CA ASN A 107 -32.37 -4.87 -13.30
C ASN A 107 -32.38 -3.39 -13.71
N ASN A 108 -31.82 -3.08 -14.88
CA ASN A 108 -32.11 -1.81 -15.53
C ASN A 108 -33.55 -1.87 -16.08
N LYS A 109 -34.39 -0.95 -15.61
CA LYS A 109 -35.76 -0.74 -16.09
C LYS A 109 -35.79 0.48 -16.99
#